data_AF-A0A9X5X5I5-F1
#
_entry.id   AF-A0A9X5X5I5-F1
#
_cell.length_a   1.000
_cell.length_b   1.000
_cell.length_c   1.000
_cell.angle_alpha   90.00
_cell.angle_beta   90.00
_cell.angle_gamma   90.00
#
_symmetry.space_group_name_H-M   'P 1'
#
loop_
_entity.id
_entity.type
_entity.pdbx_description
1 polymer ?
#
loop_
_entity_poly.entity_id
_entity_poly.type
_entity_poly.pdbx_seq_one_letter_code
_entity_poly.pdbx_strand_id
1 'polypeptide(L)'
;MGACELTATRSVREPVRGSHFSPEDIARARADTPGCAKVAHFNNAGAALMPRQVVDAVTRHLHLEADMGGYEAAAHAAESIEA
;
A
#
# COMPACT_ATOMS: atom_id res chain seq x y z
N MET A 1 -22.32 -11.98 37.78
CA MET A 1 -21.96 -10.88 36.86
C MET A 1 -20.51 -11.10 36.45
N GLY A 2 -20.29 -11.98 35.46
CA GLY A 2 -18.95 -12.36 35.02
C GLY A 2 -18.54 -11.52 33.82
N ALA A 3 -17.42 -10.83 33.94
CA ALA A 3 -16.79 -10.14 32.83
C ALA A 3 -16.31 -11.19 31.81
N CYS A 4 -17.00 -11.28 30.68
CA CYS A 4 -16.52 -11.97 29.49
C CYS A 4 -15.67 -10.95 28.72
N GLU A 5 -14.41 -10.78 29.14
CA GLU A 5 -13.42 -10.10 28.33
C GLU A 5 -13.13 -10.98 27.11
N LEU A 6 -13.79 -10.66 25.99
CA LEU A 6 -13.37 -11.06 24.66
C LEU A 6 -12.08 -10.30 24.28
N THR A 7 -10.97 -10.58 24.96
CA THR A 7 -9.64 -10.38 24.38
C THR A 7 -9.42 -11.55 23.42
N ALA A 8 -9.94 -11.39 22.20
CA ALA A 8 -9.61 -12.25 21.09
C ALA A 8 -8.08 -12.34 21.03
N THR A 9 -7.54 -13.51 21.38
CA THR A 9 -6.12 -13.82 21.30
C THR A 9 -5.70 -13.60 19.85
N ARG A 10 -5.10 -12.45 19.57
CA ARG A 10 -4.35 -12.22 18.33
C ARG A 10 -3.20 -13.21 18.39
N SER A 11 -3.44 -14.41 17.89
CA SER A 11 -2.38 -15.38 17.60
C SER A 11 -1.48 -14.68 16.59
N VAL A 12 -0.45 -14.01 17.10
CA VAL A 12 0.67 -13.59 16.26
C VAL A 12 1.24 -14.91 15.77
N ARG A 13 0.91 -15.24 14.53
CA ARG A 13 1.43 -16.43 13.88
C ARG A 13 2.95 -16.30 13.93
N GLU A 14 3.62 -17.26 14.54
CA GLU A 14 5.09 -17.29 14.61
C GLU A 14 5.66 -16.97 13.22
N PRO A 15 6.65 -16.07 13.12
CA PRO A 15 7.23 -15.71 11.83
C PRO A 15 7.72 -16.98 11.12
N VAL A 16 7.37 -17.10 9.83
CA VAL A 16 7.84 -18.23 9.01
C VAL A 16 9.37 -18.19 9.03
N ARG A 17 10.01 -19.28 9.46
CA ARG A 17 11.47 -19.39 9.49
C ARG A 17 12.04 -18.99 8.12
N GLY A 18 12.84 -17.91 8.10
CA GLY A 18 13.46 -17.37 6.88
C GLY A 18 12.71 -16.23 6.19
N SER A 19 11.70 -15.59 6.80
CA SER A 19 11.07 -14.41 6.16
C SER A 19 12.00 -13.20 6.13
N HIS A 20 12.16 -12.59 4.95
CA HIS A 20 12.88 -11.33 4.78
C HIS A 20 12.12 -10.09 5.30
N PHE A 21 10.85 -10.25 5.68
CA PHE A 21 9.98 -9.16 6.13
C PHE A 21 9.59 -9.35 7.60
N SER A 22 9.69 -8.28 8.38
CA SER A 22 9.21 -8.26 9.76
C SER A 22 7.67 -8.12 9.81
N PRO A 23 7.03 -8.50 10.93
CA PRO A 23 5.61 -8.21 11.15
C PRO A 23 5.26 -6.73 10.98
N GLU A 24 6.17 -5.83 11.36
CA GLU A 24 6.03 -4.38 11.23
C GLU A 24 6.05 -3.94 9.77
N ASP A 25 6.91 -4.54 8.93
CA ASP A 25 6.94 -4.27 7.48
C ASP A 25 5.62 -4.65 6.82
N ILE A 26 5.07 -5.81 7.19
CA ILE A 26 3.77 -6.28 6.69
C ILE A 26 2.65 -5.35 7.17
N ALA A 27 2.69 -4.92 8.43
CA ALA A 27 1.71 -3.98 8.97
C ALA A 27 1.74 -2.64 8.23
N ARG A 28 2.94 -2.11 7.95
CA ARG A 28 3.13 -0.88 7.17
C ARG A 28 2.60 -1.02 5.76
N ALA A 29 2.98 -2.08 5.03
CA ALA A 29 2.51 -2.32 3.66
C ALA A 29 0.97 -2.42 3.57
N ARG A 30 0.33 -3.05 4.56
CA ARG A 30 -1.15 -3.11 4.64
C ARG A 30 -1.78 -1.77 4.98
N ALA A 31 -1.17 -1.00 5.88
CA ALA A 31 -1.64 0.34 6.21
C ALA A 31 -1.56 1.26 4.99
N ASP A 32 -0.50 1.16 4.20
CA ASP A 32 -0.28 1.88 2.95
C ASP A 32 -1.23 1.46 1.82
N THR A 33 -1.84 0.28 1.91
CA THR A 33 -2.75 -0.27 0.88
C THR A 33 -4.20 -0.31 1.41
N PRO A 34 -5.01 0.74 1.23
CA PRO A 34 -6.30 0.89 1.92
C PRO A 34 -7.28 -0.25 1.67
N GLY A 35 -7.21 -0.91 0.51
CA GLY A 35 -8.06 -2.06 0.20
C GLY A 35 -7.85 -3.25 1.14
N CYS A 36 -6.67 -3.40 1.75
CA CYS A 36 -6.37 -4.46 2.71
C CYS A 36 -7.21 -4.37 3.99
N ALA A 37 -7.73 -3.19 4.34
CA ALA A 37 -8.62 -3.00 5.50
C ALA A 37 -10.08 -3.34 5.17
N LYS A 38 -10.42 -3.55 3.89
CA LYS A 38 -11.80 -3.70 3.42
C LYS A 38 -12.12 -5.13 2.99
N VAL A 39 -11.17 -5.81 2.35
CA VAL A 39 -11.37 -7.14 1.77
C VAL A 39 -10.15 -8.03 1.94
N ALA A 40 -10.39 -9.35 2.02
CA ALA A 40 -9.33 -10.34 1.83
C ALA A 40 -9.10 -10.56 0.32
N HIS A 41 -8.14 -9.85 -0.25
CA HIS A 41 -7.90 -9.85 -1.70
C HIS A 41 -6.95 -10.97 -2.13
N PHE A 42 -7.53 -12.07 -2.64
CA PHE A 42 -6.76 -13.23 -3.13
C PHE A 42 -6.51 -13.22 -4.65
N ASN A 43 -7.03 -12.22 -5.39
CA ASN A 43 -6.82 -12.09 -6.84
C ASN A 43 -5.64 -11.17 -7.21
N ASN A 44 -4.53 -11.23 -6.46
CA ASN A 44 -3.36 -10.37 -6.70
C ASN A 44 -2.68 -10.63 -8.05
N ALA A 45 -2.70 -11.88 -8.53
CA ALA A 45 -2.04 -12.26 -9.79
C ALA A 45 -2.67 -11.59 -11.02
N GLY A 46 -3.98 -11.31 -10.98
CA GLY A 46 -4.66 -10.57 -12.04
C GLY A 46 -4.52 -9.06 -11.86
N ALA A 47 -4.79 -8.56 -10.65
CA ALA A 47 -4.59 -7.16 -10.30
C ALA A 47 -4.45 -7.00 -8.79
N ALA A 48 -3.30 -6.49 -8.35
CA ALA A 48 -3.07 -6.17 -6.95
C ALA A 48 -3.80 -4.88 -6.54
N LEU A 49 -4.09 -4.74 -5.25
CA LEU A 49 -4.57 -3.47 -4.68
C LEU A 49 -3.45 -2.44 -4.71
N MET A 50 -3.78 -1.20 -5.07
CA MET A 50 -2.80 -0.11 -5.13
C MET A 50 -2.50 0.48 -3.74
N PRO A 51 -1.22 0.59 -3.34
CA PRO A 51 -0.80 1.44 -2.23
C PRO A 51 -1.12 2.91 -2.50
N ARG A 52 -1.33 3.72 -1.44
CA ARG A 52 -1.61 5.17 -1.56
C ARG A 52 -0.54 5.89 -2.35
N GLN A 53 0.73 5.56 -2.11
CA GLN A 53 1.88 6.16 -2.79
C GLN A 53 1.78 6.04 -4.31
N VAL A 54 1.28 4.91 -4.82
CA VAL A 54 1.08 4.69 -6.26
C VAL A 54 -0.08 5.55 -6.77
N VAL A 55 -1.21 5.54 -6.06
CA VAL A 55 -2.38 6.35 -6.43
C VAL A 55 -2.02 7.84 -6.46
N ASP A 56 -1.35 8.32 -5.41
CA ASP A 56 -0.95 9.72 -5.24
C ASP A 56 0.02 10.15 -6.34
N ALA A 57 1.01 9.31 -6.68
CA ALA A 57 1.96 9.60 -7.76
C ALA A 57 1.25 9.72 -9.11
N VAL A 58 0.36 8.78 -9.45
CA VAL A 58 -0.40 8.80 -10.71
C VAL A 58 -1.33 10.01 -10.76
N THR A 59 -2.12 10.25 -9.72
CA THR A 59 -3.05 11.40 -9.69
C THR A 59 -2.31 12.73 -9.74
N ARG A 60 -1.18 12.85 -9.03
CA ARG A 60 -0.33 14.04 -9.11
C ARG A 60 0.18 14.26 -10.53
N HIS A 61 0.63 13.21 -11.23
CA HIS A 61 1.10 13.34 -12.60
C HIS A 61 -0.01 13.80 -13.54
N LEU A 62 -1.22 13.23 -13.42
CA LEU A 62 -2.39 13.66 -14.19
C LEU A 62 -2.74 15.14 -13.96
N HIS A 63 -2.61 15.64 -12.73
CA HIS A 63 -2.78 17.07 -12.48
C HIS A 63 -1.69 17.92 -13.15
N LEU A 64 -0.43 17.47 -13.13
CA LEU A 64 0.65 18.16 -13.83
C LEU A 64 0.39 18.20 -15.35
N GLU A 65 -0.02 17.08 -15.95
CA GLU A 65 -0.38 17.05 -17.37
C GLU A 65 -1.49 18.06 -17.71
N ALA A 66 -2.48 18.19 -16.82
CA ALA A 66 -3.56 19.16 -16.97
C ALA A 66 -3.10 20.63 -16.82
N ASP A 67 -2.12 20.89 -15.94
CA ASP A 67 -1.65 22.24 -15.61
C ASP A 67 -0.60 22.77 -16.59
N MET A 68 0.37 21.94 -17.00
CA MET A 68 1.53 22.36 -17.82
C MET A 68 1.64 21.66 -19.17
N GLY A 69 0.79 20.67 -19.46
CA GLY A 69 0.88 19.85 -20.67
C GLY A 69 1.64 18.55 -20.46
N GLY A 70 1.33 17.54 -21.29
CA GLY A 70 1.84 16.17 -21.11
C GLY A 70 3.35 16.03 -21.31
N TYR A 71 3.94 16.75 -22.25
CA TYR A 71 5.38 16.67 -22.51
C TYR A 71 6.19 17.32 -21.39
N GLU A 72 5.73 18.48 -20.93
CA GLU A 72 6.33 19.25 -19.86
C GLU A 72 6.22 18.47 -18.53
N ALA A 73 5.06 17.87 -18.25
CA ALA A 73 4.87 17.01 -17.08
C ALA A 73 5.76 15.75 -17.11
N ALA A 74 5.93 15.13 -18.29
CA ALA A 74 6.82 13.99 -18.46
C ALA A 74 8.29 14.36 -18.22
N ALA A 75 8.75 15.52 -18.73
CA ALA A 75 10.09 16.03 -18.47
C ALA A 75 10.31 16.31 -16.97
N HIS A 76 9.33 16.92 -16.30
CA HIS A 76 9.36 17.14 -14.85
C HIS A 76 9.42 15.84 -14.04
N ALA A 77 8.68 14.80 -14.45
CA ALA A 77 8.68 13.52 -13.77
C ALA A 77 10.00 12.75 -13.96
N ALA A 78 10.66 12.89 -15.11
CA ALA A 78 11.94 12.23 -15.39
C ALA A 78 13.03 12.62 -14.39
N GLU A 79 13.07 13.90 -13.97
CA GLU A 79 14.00 14.38 -12.93
C GLU A 79 13.81 13.67 -11.59
N SER A 80 12.59 13.22 -11.27
CA SER A 80 12.27 12.57 -10.00
C SER A 80 12.53 11.06 -9.99
N ILE A 81 12.62 10.42 -11.17
CA ILE A 81 12.81 8.97 -11.30
C ILE A 81 14.30 8.59 -11.34
N GLU A 82 15.15 9.47 -11.90
CA GLU A 82 16.59 9.25 -12.08
C GLU A 82 17.46 9.76 -10.91
N ALA A 83 16.86 10.34 -9.88
CA ALA A 83 17.54 10.85 -8.68
C ALA A 83 17.71 9.77 -7.60
#